data_AF-A0A8W8IH96-F1
#
_entry.id   AF-A0A8W8IH96-F1
#
_cell.length_a   1.000
_cell.length_b   1.000
_cell.length_c   1.000
_cell.angle_alpha   90.00
_cell.angle_beta   90.00
_cell.angle_gamma   90.00
#
_symmetry.space_group_name_H-M   'P 1'
#
loop_
_entity.id
_entity.type
_entity.pdbx_description
1 polymer ?
#
loop_
_entity_poly.entity_id
_entity_poly.type
_entity_poly.pdbx_seq_one_letter_code
_entity_poly.pdbx_strand_id
1 'polypeptide(L)'
;MAGLYIAPLFINSPCVVLISELPPKPKLLAHRGASAIAPENTLVSFQIANEYNVMGFETDVRISLDGVPFILHDSTFLRTTNIEKVFPSLKDEDASNFNMSQIKQLNAGRWFMEDDPMSTVSEVSEERGVIYRNQSVPTLTELVEFVGATNKTLMFDIRKPPSDHPYEYSIRQRIVEDIQRARISPDKIWWLVDIGEEAPANFTPVAQRYYYPSDELLSNNVSVLNMMFNALSSDNIQ
;
A
#
# COMPACT_ATOMS: atom_id res chain seq x y z
N MET A 1 -28.43 5.99 -64.20
CA MET A 1 -27.06 6.30 -63.74
C MET A 1 -26.81 5.42 -62.53
N ALA A 2 -26.00 4.37 -62.67
CA ALA A 2 -25.71 3.46 -61.56
C ALA A 2 -24.41 3.93 -60.88
N GLY A 3 -24.47 4.22 -59.58
CA GLY A 3 -23.31 4.60 -58.78
C GLY A 3 -22.66 3.35 -58.18
N LEU A 4 -21.35 3.18 -58.40
CA LEU A 4 -20.54 2.15 -57.75
C LEU A 4 -19.96 2.75 -56.46
N TYR A 5 -20.33 2.19 -55.30
CA TYR A 5 -19.71 2.50 -54.02
C TYR A 5 -18.69 1.41 -53.69
N ILE A 6 -17.42 1.78 -53.56
CA ILE A 6 -16.38 0.90 -53.03
C ILE A 6 -16.27 1.20 -51.53
N ALA A 7 -16.81 0.32 -50.70
CA ALA A 7 -16.56 0.33 -49.27
C ALA A 7 -15.29 -0.50 -48.97
N PRO A 8 -14.41 -0.07 -48.05
CA PRO A 8 -13.28 -0.90 -47.64
C PRO A 8 -13.78 -2.20 -47.02
N LEU A 9 -13.17 -3.33 -47.40
CA LEU A 9 -13.52 -4.67 -46.90
C LEU A 9 -13.29 -4.82 -45.38
N PHE A 10 -12.46 -3.96 -44.79
CA PHE A 10 -12.14 -3.96 -43.37
C PHE A 10 -12.19 -2.53 -42.83
N ILE A 11 -12.99 -2.33 -41.78
CA ILE A 11 -12.93 -1.14 -40.93
C ILE A 11 -11.92 -1.48 -39.83
N ASN A 12 -10.68 -1.00 -39.95
CA ASN A 12 -9.75 -1.03 -38.82
C ASN A 12 -10.20 0.05 -37.82
N SER A 13 -11.08 -0.34 -36.91
CA SER A 13 -11.40 0.47 -35.74
C SER A 13 -10.21 0.38 -34.78
N PRO A 14 -9.57 1.50 -34.40
CA PRO A 14 -8.51 1.48 -33.39
C PRO A 14 -9.00 0.97 -32.02
N CYS A 15 -10.32 0.84 -31.84
CA CYS A 15 -10.94 0.28 -30.63
C CYS A 15 -11.14 -1.24 -30.66
N VAL A 16 -10.86 -1.92 -31.78
CA VAL A 16 -11.03 -3.37 -31.92
C VAL A 16 -9.65 -4.00 -32.08
N VAL A 17 -9.01 -4.27 -30.95
CA VAL A 17 -7.75 -5.02 -30.88
C VAL A 17 -8.08 -6.46 -30.53
N LEU A 18 -7.41 -7.42 -31.17
CA LEU A 18 -7.58 -8.83 -30.82
C LEU A 18 -7.09 -9.04 -29.38
N ILE A 19 -7.80 -9.84 -28.58
CA ILE A 19 -7.39 -10.14 -27.19
C ILE A 19 -5.95 -10.70 -27.15
N SER A 20 -5.53 -11.43 -28.18
CA SER A 20 -4.17 -11.97 -28.34
C SER A 20 -3.08 -10.90 -28.55
N GLU A 21 -3.45 -9.67 -28.90
CA GLU A 21 -2.54 -8.55 -29.16
C GLU A 21 -2.50 -7.57 -27.98
N LEU A 22 -3.28 -7.79 -26.91
CA LEU A 22 -3.22 -6.97 -25.71
C LEU A 22 -1.96 -7.28 -24.90
N PRO A 23 -1.31 -6.26 -24.31
CA PRO A 23 -0.21 -6.47 -23.37
C PRO A 23 -0.68 -7.29 -22.16
N PRO A 24 0.24 -7.94 -21.43
CA PRO A 24 -0.12 -8.68 -20.23
C PRO A 24 -0.86 -7.77 -19.24
N LYS A 25 -1.89 -8.32 -18.59
CA LYS A 25 -2.71 -7.58 -17.61
C LYS A 25 -1.80 -6.93 -16.55
N PRO A 26 -1.99 -5.64 -16.23
CA PRO A 26 -1.24 -4.98 -15.16
C PRO A 26 -1.34 -5.74 -13.85
N LYS A 27 -0.25 -5.74 -13.10
CA LYS A 27 -0.24 -6.29 -11.76
C LYS A 27 -1.00 -5.36 -10.82
N LEU A 28 -1.77 -5.93 -9.90
CA LEU A 28 -2.59 -5.18 -8.95
C LEU A 28 -1.99 -5.31 -7.56
N LEU A 29 -1.74 -4.18 -6.90
CA LEU A 29 -1.40 -4.12 -5.48
C LEU A 29 -2.60 -3.56 -4.72
N ALA A 30 -2.99 -4.20 -3.62
CA ALA A 30 -4.09 -3.75 -2.80
C ALA A 30 -3.63 -2.60 -1.88
N HIS A 31 -3.99 -1.37 -2.26
CA HIS A 31 -3.64 -0.14 -1.54
C HIS A 31 -4.31 -0.10 -0.16
N ARG A 32 -3.48 -0.21 0.89
CA ARG A 32 -3.88 -0.33 2.31
C ARG A 32 -4.77 -1.55 2.59
N GLY A 33 -4.57 -2.62 1.83
CA GLY A 33 -5.42 -3.81 1.81
C GLY A 33 -6.69 -3.58 0.98
N ALA A 34 -7.81 -4.18 1.39
CA ALA A 34 -9.11 -4.02 0.77
C ALA A 34 -9.83 -2.76 1.29
N SER A 35 -9.16 -1.61 1.27
CA SER A 35 -9.59 -0.34 1.90
C SER A 35 -10.96 0.18 1.42
N ALA A 36 -11.45 -0.26 0.26
CA ALA A 36 -12.79 0.06 -0.23
C ALA A 36 -13.92 -0.65 0.55
N ILE A 37 -13.64 -1.80 1.15
CA ILE A 37 -14.64 -2.71 1.74
C ILE A 37 -14.27 -3.23 3.14
N ALA A 38 -13.16 -2.75 3.70
CA ALA A 38 -12.64 -3.11 5.02
C ALA A 38 -11.84 -1.92 5.61
N PRO A 39 -11.71 -1.84 6.95
CA PRO A 39 -10.93 -0.76 7.58
C PRO A 39 -9.48 -0.77 7.10
N GLU A 40 -9.05 0.30 6.42
CA GLU A 40 -7.72 0.40 5.81
C GLU A 40 -6.59 0.08 6.80
N ASN A 41 -5.48 -0.47 6.30
CA ASN A 41 -4.27 -0.72 7.10
C ASN A 41 -4.48 -1.59 8.36
N THR A 42 -5.49 -2.46 8.35
CA THR A 42 -5.71 -3.51 9.36
C THR A 42 -5.41 -4.89 8.81
N LEU A 43 -5.08 -5.87 9.66
CA LEU A 43 -4.86 -7.25 9.23
C LEU A 43 -6.08 -7.84 8.50
N VAL A 44 -7.31 -7.54 8.95
CA VAL A 44 -8.51 -8.01 8.25
C VAL A 44 -8.62 -7.44 6.84
N SER A 45 -8.22 -6.17 6.62
CA SER A 45 -8.22 -5.57 5.29
C SER A 45 -7.23 -6.27 4.34
N PHE A 46 -6.04 -6.64 4.84
CA PHE A 46 -5.07 -7.41 4.05
C PHE A 46 -5.52 -8.86 3.81
N GLN A 47 -6.15 -9.50 4.79
CA GLN A 47 -6.74 -10.83 4.67
C GLN A 47 -7.82 -10.87 3.57
N ILE A 48 -8.73 -9.89 3.57
CA ILE A 48 -9.76 -9.77 2.54
C ILE A 48 -9.12 -9.52 1.18
N ALA A 49 -8.16 -8.60 1.09
CA ALA A 49 -7.44 -8.37 -0.17
C ALA A 49 -6.77 -9.64 -0.72
N ASN A 50 -6.29 -10.53 0.16
CA ASN A 50 -5.68 -11.80 -0.22
C ASN A 50 -6.67 -12.79 -0.86
N GLU A 51 -7.98 -12.67 -0.57
CA GLU A 51 -9.04 -13.46 -1.22
C GLU A 51 -9.22 -13.05 -2.69
N TYR A 52 -8.72 -11.88 -3.10
CA TYR A 52 -8.74 -11.40 -4.47
C TYR A 52 -7.43 -11.72 -5.21
N ASN A 53 -7.50 -11.69 -6.54
CA ASN A 53 -6.35 -11.96 -7.41
C ASN A 53 -5.39 -10.75 -7.53
N VAL A 54 -4.92 -10.25 -6.39
CA VAL A 54 -3.90 -9.21 -6.30
C VAL A 54 -2.51 -9.84 -6.27
N MET A 55 -1.50 -9.16 -6.81
CA MET A 55 -0.09 -9.55 -6.72
C MET A 55 0.46 -9.35 -5.31
N GLY A 56 -0.01 -8.32 -4.62
CA GLY A 56 0.56 -7.89 -3.36
C GLY A 56 -0.27 -6.83 -2.67
N PHE A 57 0.31 -6.27 -1.63
CA PHE A 57 -0.26 -5.21 -0.81
C PHE A 57 0.63 -3.98 -0.89
N GLU A 58 0.00 -2.82 -0.80
CA GLU A 58 0.69 -1.55 -0.59
C GLU A 58 0.22 -0.98 0.76
N THR A 59 1.12 -0.30 1.48
CA THR A 59 0.80 0.28 2.79
C THR A 59 1.77 1.39 3.20
N ASP A 60 1.62 1.89 4.43
CA ASP A 60 2.39 2.97 5.02
C ASP A 60 2.99 2.53 6.35
N VAL A 61 4.30 2.73 6.51
CA VAL A 61 5.03 2.40 7.74
C VAL A 61 5.45 3.66 8.47
N ARG A 62 5.11 3.72 9.76
CA ARG A 62 5.61 4.67 10.76
C ARG A 62 6.42 3.95 11.81
N ILE A 63 7.03 4.70 12.72
CA ILE A 63 7.78 4.17 13.86
C ILE A 63 7.29 4.81 15.15
N SER A 64 7.08 4.00 16.19
CA SER A 64 6.66 4.48 17.51
C SER A 64 7.84 5.07 18.29
N LEU A 65 7.53 5.73 19.41
CA LEU A 65 8.53 6.36 20.28
C LEU A 65 9.51 5.34 20.89
N ASP A 66 9.04 4.12 21.16
CA ASP A 66 9.83 2.96 21.58
C ASP A 66 10.45 2.18 20.41
N GLY A 67 10.36 2.71 19.20
CA GLY A 67 11.07 2.23 18.01
C GLY A 67 10.42 1.08 17.27
N VAL A 68 9.16 0.73 17.56
CA VAL A 68 8.46 -0.37 16.89
C VAL A 68 7.81 0.15 15.60
N PRO A 69 8.17 -0.38 14.41
CA PRO A 69 7.49 0.01 13.18
C PRO A 69 6.04 -0.47 13.17
N PHE A 70 5.12 0.38 12.72
CA PHE A 70 3.69 0.09 12.68
C PHE A 70 3.02 0.67 11.43
N ILE A 71 1.82 0.19 11.15
CA ILE A 71 1.10 0.47 9.92
C ILE A 71 0.09 1.61 10.13
N LEU A 72 0.34 2.76 9.52
CA LEU A 72 -0.56 3.92 9.55
C LEU A 72 -0.18 4.93 8.47
N HIS A 73 -1.17 5.39 7.71
CA HIS A 73 -0.97 6.42 6.68
C HIS A 73 -0.81 7.84 7.28
N ASP A 74 -1.82 8.27 8.02
CA ASP A 74 -1.95 9.65 8.50
C ASP A 74 -0.90 10.00 9.56
N SER A 75 -0.63 11.30 9.75
CA SER A 75 0.29 11.76 10.80
C SER A 75 -0.28 11.61 12.21
N THR A 76 -1.59 11.49 12.36
CA THR A 76 -2.26 11.32 13.65
C THR A 76 -3.20 10.12 13.61
N PHE A 77 -3.66 9.67 14.77
CA PHE A 77 -4.61 8.57 14.89
C PHE A 77 -6.08 9.00 14.72
N LEU A 78 -6.34 10.26 14.37
CA LEU A 78 -7.66 10.88 14.48
C LEU A 78 -8.71 10.27 13.56
N ARG A 79 -8.38 10.05 12.29
CA ARG A 79 -9.34 9.61 11.27
C ARG A 79 -9.69 8.12 11.38
N THR A 80 -8.72 7.28 11.72
CA THR A 80 -8.82 5.82 11.57
C THR A 80 -8.80 5.08 12.89
N THR A 81 -8.94 5.78 14.02
CA THR A 81 -9.01 5.15 15.34
C THR A 81 -9.95 5.87 16.30
N ASN A 82 -10.09 5.34 17.52
CA ASN A 82 -10.82 5.96 18.63
C ASN A 82 -9.94 6.83 19.55
N ILE A 83 -8.86 7.44 19.05
CA ILE A 83 -7.91 8.25 19.85
C ILE A 83 -8.61 9.32 20.70
N GLU A 84 -9.66 9.97 20.18
CA GLU A 84 -10.40 11.00 20.90
C GLU A 84 -11.07 10.47 22.18
N LYS A 85 -11.38 9.17 22.23
CA LYS A 85 -11.98 8.53 23.40
C LYS A 85 -10.91 8.01 24.38
N VAL A 86 -9.78 7.53 23.87
CA VAL A 86 -8.74 6.87 24.69
C VAL A 86 -7.72 7.88 25.24
N PHE A 87 -7.24 8.80 24.40
CA PHE A 87 -6.27 9.84 24.76
C PHE A 87 -6.70 11.22 24.22
N PRO A 88 -7.80 11.80 24.73
CA PRO A 88 -8.38 13.05 24.20
C PRO A 88 -7.41 14.23 24.15
N SER A 89 -6.50 14.33 25.12
CA SER A 89 -5.49 15.40 25.19
C SER A 89 -4.34 15.24 24.19
N LEU A 90 -4.22 14.07 23.53
CA LEU A 90 -3.15 13.74 22.59
C LEU A 90 -3.68 13.47 21.18
N LYS A 91 -4.94 13.81 20.87
CA LYS A 91 -5.57 13.43 19.60
C LYS A 91 -4.92 14.05 18.35
N ASP A 92 -4.30 15.21 18.52
CA ASP A 92 -3.62 15.97 17.47
C ASP A 92 -2.09 15.73 17.48
N GLU A 93 -1.61 14.87 18.39
CA GLU A 93 -0.20 14.52 18.53
C GLU A 93 0.25 13.63 17.35
N ASP A 94 1.51 13.76 16.92
CA ASP A 94 2.04 12.89 15.87
C ASP A 94 2.04 11.44 16.35
N ALA A 95 1.57 10.54 15.49
CA ALA A 95 1.44 9.11 15.79
C ALA A 95 2.77 8.46 16.21
N SER A 96 3.90 9.03 15.76
CA SER A 96 5.24 8.56 16.11
C SER A 96 5.61 8.85 17.57
N ASN A 97 4.95 9.81 18.22
CA ASN A 97 5.23 10.20 19.61
C ASN A 97 4.52 9.30 20.65
N PHE A 98 3.86 8.24 20.21
CA PHE A 98 3.24 7.23 21.07
C PHE A 98 4.11 5.99 21.19
N ASN A 99 4.13 5.36 22.37
CA ASN A 99 4.71 4.01 22.52
C ASN A 99 3.76 2.95 21.96
N MET A 100 4.30 1.80 21.56
CA MET A 100 3.48 0.72 20.99
C MET A 100 2.40 0.21 21.94
N SER A 101 2.66 0.23 23.25
CA SER A 101 1.67 -0.12 24.28
C SER A 101 0.48 0.84 24.34
N GLN A 102 0.66 2.10 23.97
CA GLN A 102 -0.44 3.07 23.84
C GLN A 102 -1.18 2.87 22.52
N ILE A 103 -0.44 2.67 21.42
CA ILE A 103 -1.01 2.42 20.09
C ILE A 103 -1.91 1.19 20.11
N LYS A 104 -1.51 0.11 20.79
CA LYS A 104 -2.32 -1.13 20.92
C LYS A 104 -3.59 -0.98 21.77
N GLN A 105 -3.78 0.13 22.49
CA GLN A 105 -5.05 0.44 23.17
C GLN A 105 -6.09 1.04 22.20
N LEU A 106 -5.65 1.50 21.03
CA LEU A 106 -6.53 2.10 20.03
C LEU A 106 -7.23 1.00 19.21
N ASN A 107 -8.49 1.26 18.91
CA ASN A 107 -9.28 0.46 17.98
C ASN A 107 -9.20 1.10 16.59
N ALA A 108 -8.75 0.33 15.60
CA ALA A 108 -8.52 0.79 14.23
C ALA A 108 -9.64 0.37 13.24
N GLY A 109 -10.79 -0.08 13.76
CA GLY A 109 -11.81 -0.74 12.94
C GLY A 109 -13.23 -0.20 13.07
N ARG A 110 -13.61 0.30 14.25
CA ARG A 110 -14.97 0.82 14.48
C ARG A 110 -15.32 2.01 13.60
N TRP A 111 -14.38 2.93 13.37
CA TRP A 111 -14.57 4.11 12.54
C TRP A 111 -15.11 3.74 11.15
N PHE A 112 -14.61 2.66 10.54
CA PHE A 112 -15.07 2.22 9.21
C PHE A 112 -16.56 1.85 9.22
N MET A 113 -17.04 1.22 10.28
CA MET A 113 -18.45 0.83 10.44
C MET A 113 -19.34 1.99 10.90
N GLU A 114 -18.78 2.99 11.57
CA GLU A 114 -19.50 4.15 12.11
C GLU A 114 -19.62 5.26 11.05
N ASP A 115 -18.56 5.53 10.31
CA ASP A 115 -18.45 6.65 9.36
C ASP A 115 -18.83 6.25 7.93
N ASP A 116 -18.83 4.95 7.61
CA ASP A 116 -19.10 4.39 6.28
C ASP A 116 -18.39 5.16 5.13
N PRO A 117 -17.05 5.27 5.17
CA PRO A 117 -16.29 6.19 4.31
C PRO A 117 -16.43 5.90 2.81
N MET A 118 -16.82 4.67 2.46
CA MET A 118 -16.94 4.18 1.10
C MET A 118 -18.39 3.85 0.72
N SER A 119 -19.36 4.08 1.61
CA SER A 119 -20.77 3.70 1.40
C SER A 119 -20.95 2.19 1.14
N THR A 120 -20.12 1.35 1.77
CA THR A 120 -20.09 -0.10 1.60
C THR A 120 -20.51 -0.87 2.85
N VAL A 121 -20.67 -0.20 4.00
CA VAL A 121 -21.01 -0.87 5.27
C VAL A 121 -22.34 -1.61 5.19
N SER A 122 -23.30 -1.13 4.41
CA SER A 122 -24.59 -1.81 4.21
C SER A 122 -24.49 -3.21 3.56
N GLU A 123 -23.39 -3.49 2.86
CA GLU A 123 -23.11 -4.79 2.23
C GLU A 123 -22.34 -5.74 3.16
N VAL A 124 -21.90 -5.25 4.32
CA VAL A 124 -21.13 -6.03 5.29
C VAL A 124 -22.09 -6.86 6.16
N SER A 125 -21.98 -8.18 6.05
CA SER A 125 -22.69 -9.12 6.94
C SER A 125 -22.34 -8.85 8.42
N GLU A 126 -23.26 -9.11 9.35
CA GLU A 126 -23.01 -8.89 10.78
C GLU A 126 -21.77 -9.64 11.29
N GLU A 127 -21.53 -10.87 10.83
CA GLU A 127 -20.34 -11.65 11.19
C GLU A 127 -19.03 -10.92 10.84
N ARG A 128 -18.93 -10.40 9.61
CA ARG A 128 -17.81 -9.54 9.19
C ARG A 128 -17.78 -8.24 9.99
N GLY A 129 -18.94 -7.65 10.28
CA GLY A 129 -19.05 -6.44 11.09
C GLY A 129 -18.46 -6.59 12.49
N VAL A 130 -18.66 -7.74 13.15
CA VAL A 130 -18.02 -8.04 14.45
C VAL A 130 -16.49 -8.06 14.34
N ILE A 131 -15.96 -8.67 13.28
CA ILE A 131 -14.52 -8.72 13.02
C ILE A 131 -13.98 -7.30 12.75
N TYR A 132 -14.65 -6.53 11.89
CA TYR A 132 -14.22 -5.18 11.50
C TYR A 132 -14.19 -4.24 12.70
N ARG A 133 -15.17 -4.33 13.60
CA ARG A 133 -15.19 -3.50 14.82
C ARG A 133 -14.10 -3.89 15.83
N ASN A 134 -13.44 -5.04 15.67
CA ASN A 134 -12.43 -5.55 16.58
C ASN A 134 -11.04 -5.62 15.95
N GLN A 135 -10.59 -4.49 15.38
CA GLN A 135 -9.24 -4.36 14.81
C GLN A 135 -8.37 -3.43 15.66
N SER A 136 -7.07 -3.72 15.66
CA SER A 136 -6.00 -2.89 16.23
C SER A 136 -5.08 -2.38 15.13
N VAL A 137 -4.31 -1.33 15.41
CA VAL A 137 -3.19 -0.90 14.55
C VAL A 137 -2.15 -2.03 14.47
N PRO A 138 -1.84 -2.57 13.28
CA PRO A 138 -0.81 -3.61 13.12
C PRO A 138 0.60 -3.02 13.27
N THR A 139 1.51 -3.84 13.80
CA THR A 139 2.96 -3.66 13.67
C THR A 139 3.40 -4.09 12.28
N LEU A 140 4.57 -3.63 11.85
CA LEU A 140 5.19 -4.12 10.62
C LEU A 140 5.46 -5.62 10.69
N THR A 141 5.99 -6.11 11.81
CA THR A 141 6.21 -7.56 12.03
C THR A 141 4.93 -8.37 11.80
N GLU A 142 3.80 -8.01 12.41
CA GLU A 142 2.52 -8.72 12.23
C GLU A 142 2.10 -8.77 10.76
N LEU A 143 2.26 -7.67 10.02
CA LEU A 143 1.94 -7.63 8.59
C LEU A 143 2.91 -8.47 7.76
N VAL A 144 4.21 -8.38 8.03
CA VAL A 144 5.23 -9.14 7.29
C VAL A 144 5.09 -10.64 7.54
N GLU A 145 4.76 -11.07 8.76
CA GLU A 145 4.45 -12.47 9.06
C GLU A 145 3.24 -12.96 8.27
N PHE A 146 2.18 -12.15 8.20
CA PHE A 146 1.02 -12.45 7.36
C PHE A 146 1.42 -12.57 5.88
N VAL A 147 2.17 -11.61 5.33
CA VAL A 147 2.64 -11.67 3.94
C VAL A 147 3.53 -12.90 3.70
N GLY A 148 4.40 -13.25 4.66
CA GLY A 148 5.27 -14.42 4.61
C GLY A 148 4.51 -15.74 4.52
N ALA A 149 3.32 -15.82 5.14
CA ALA A 149 2.41 -16.95 5.03
C ALA A 149 1.65 -17.02 3.69
N THR A 150 1.78 -16.01 2.83
CA THR A 150 1.16 -15.94 1.51
C THR A 150 2.20 -15.97 0.38
N ASN A 151 1.75 -16.05 -0.86
CA ASN A 151 2.59 -15.85 -2.05
C ASN A 151 2.50 -14.40 -2.59
N LYS A 152 2.20 -13.44 -1.71
CA LYS A 152 2.03 -12.03 -2.07
C LYS A 152 3.30 -11.24 -1.81
N THR A 153 3.39 -10.10 -2.47
CA THR A 153 4.42 -9.08 -2.26
C THR A 153 3.91 -8.00 -1.29
N LEU A 154 4.81 -7.35 -0.55
CA LEU A 154 4.54 -6.15 0.22
C LEU A 154 5.36 -4.98 -0.31
N MET A 155 4.70 -3.87 -0.60
CA MET A 155 5.30 -2.58 -0.91
C MET A 155 4.86 -1.57 0.15
N PHE A 156 5.71 -0.63 0.55
CA PHE A 156 5.30 0.39 1.51
C PHE A 156 6.02 1.73 1.37
N ASP A 157 5.29 2.79 1.70
CA ASP A 157 5.82 4.12 1.94
C ASP A 157 6.39 4.22 3.37
N ILE A 158 7.57 4.80 3.52
CA ILE A 158 8.11 5.14 4.85
C ILE A 158 7.69 6.58 5.18
N ARG A 159 6.89 6.73 6.23
CA ARG A 159 6.47 8.02 6.75
C ARG A 159 7.47 8.48 7.82
N LYS A 160 8.26 9.51 7.50
CA LYS A 160 9.29 10.05 8.41
C LYS A 160 8.63 10.60 9.69
N PRO A 161 9.18 10.31 10.88
CA PRO A 161 8.70 10.88 12.12
C PRO A 161 9.15 12.36 12.25
N PRO A 162 8.68 13.10 13.27
CA PRO A 162 9.17 14.45 13.57
C PRO A 162 10.69 14.53 13.74
N SER A 163 11.28 15.72 13.50
CA SER A 163 12.74 15.92 13.50
C SER A 163 13.41 15.78 14.87
N ASP A 164 12.64 15.82 15.95
CA ASP A 164 13.11 15.59 17.32
C ASP A 164 12.91 14.14 17.77
N HIS A 165 12.36 13.28 16.90
CA HIS A 165 12.11 11.88 17.21
C HIS A 165 13.41 11.06 17.25
N PRO A 166 13.61 10.15 18.23
CA PRO A 166 14.86 9.38 18.38
C PRO A 166 15.26 8.54 17.16
N TYR A 167 14.30 8.24 16.28
CA TYR A 167 14.48 7.40 15.11
C TYR A 167 14.37 8.13 13.76
N GLU A 168 14.41 9.47 13.74
CA GLU A 168 14.35 10.26 12.49
C GLU A 168 15.33 9.73 11.42
N TYR A 169 16.59 9.54 11.79
CA TYR A 169 17.66 9.13 10.88
C TYR A 169 17.87 7.61 10.80
N SER A 170 17.20 6.82 11.64
CA SER A 170 17.44 5.37 11.77
C SER A 170 16.21 4.51 11.47
N ILE A 171 15.06 5.11 11.12
CA ILE A 171 13.82 4.39 10.78
C ILE A 171 14.03 3.32 9.70
N ARG A 172 14.77 3.62 8.63
CA ARG A 172 15.06 2.65 7.54
C ARG A 172 15.79 1.43 8.07
N GLN A 173 16.83 1.65 8.88
CA GLN A 173 17.59 0.56 9.48
C GLN A 173 16.69 -0.27 10.42
N ARG A 174 15.87 0.39 11.25
CA ARG A 174 14.97 -0.31 12.16
C ARG A 174 13.92 -1.15 11.43
N ILE A 175 13.38 -0.66 10.31
CA ILE A 175 12.46 -1.41 9.43
C ILE A 175 13.16 -2.64 8.85
N VAL A 176 14.38 -2.50 8.33
CA VAL A 176 15.15 -3.64 7.81
C VAL A 176 15.38 -4.70 8.88
N GLU A 177 15.78 -4.29 10.09
CA GLU A 177 15.96 -5.21 11.22
C GLU A 177 14.66 -5.95 11.58
N ASP A 178 13.51 -5.26 11.56
CA ASP A 178 12.20 -5.85 11.86
C ASP A 178 11.80 -6.89 10.81
N ILE A 179 11.95 -6.56 9.51
CA ILE A 179 11.65 -7.47 8.41
C ILE A 179 12.55 -8.71 8.45
N GLN A 180 13.85 -8.54 8.70
CA GLN A 180 14.80 -9.66 8.79
C GLN A 180 14.44 -10.61 9.93
N ARG A 181 13.92 -10.10 11.06
CA ARG A 181 13.45 -10.94 12.17
C ARG A 181 12.23 -11.78 11.81
N ALA A 182 11.35 -11.26 10.96
CA ALA A 182 10.15 -11.98 10.50
C ALA A 182 10.45 -13.11 9.49
N ARG A 183 11.71 -13.30 9.07
CA ARG A 183 12.18 -14.40 8.18
C ARG A 183 11.42 -14.51 6.85
N ILE A 184 10.87 -13.40 6.35
CA ILE A 184 10.32 -13.34 5.00
C ILE A 184 11.46 -13.35 3.96
N SER A 185 11.19 -13.88 2.78
CA SER A 185 12.12 -13.77 1.67
C SER A 185 12.22 -12.31 1.20
N PRO A 186 13.43 -11.71 1.14
CA PRO A 186 13.60 -10.29 0.81
C PRO A 186 13.03 -9.84 -0.55
N ASP A 187 12.95 -10.75 -1.54
CA ASP A 187 12.38 -10.48 -2.86
C ASP A 187 10.87 -10.18 -2.82
N LYS A 188 10.17 -10.67 -1.78
CA LYS A 188 8.76 -10.36 -1.52
C LYS A 188 8.54 -8.95 -0.96
N ILE A 189 9.60 -8.26 -0.55
CA ILE A 189 9.51 -6.90 -0.07
C ILE A 189 10.02 -5.96 -1.17
N TRP A 190 9.09 -5.16 -1.68
CA TRP A 190 9.34 -4.15 -2.70
C TRP A 190 9.59 -2.82 -2.01
N TRP A 191 10.87 -2.43 -2.02
CA TRP A 191 11.36 -1.26 -1.32
C TRP A 191 11.27 -0.05 -2.23
N LEU A 192 10.47 0.92 -1.82
CA LEU A 192 10.35 2.17 -2.55
C LEU A 192 11.62 3.01 -2.36
N VAL A 193 12.23 3.44 -3.46
CA VAL A 193 13.46 4.25 -3.47
C VAL A 193 13.21 5.60 -4.16
N ASP A 194 13.79 6.64 -3.58
CA ASP A 194 13.94 7.95 -4.24
C ASP A 194 15.20 7.97 -5.12
N ILE A 195 15.34 8.98 -5.98
CA ILE A 195 16.50 9.14 -6.88
C ILE A 195 17.79 9.16 -6.07
N GLY A 196 18.76 8.35 -6.49
CA GLY A 196 20.09 8.31 -5.89
C GLY A 196 20.12 7.62 -4.53
N GLU A 197 19.00 7.06 -4.08
CA GLU A 197 18.96 6.17 -2.94
C GLU A 197 18.92 4.71 -3.39
N GLU A 198 19.70 3.87 -2.72
CA GLU A 198 19.66 2.43 -2.94
C GLU A 198 18.66 1.77 -1.99
N ALA A 199 17.99 0.73 -2.48
CA ALA A 199 17.26 -0.18 -1.61
C ALA A 199 18.27 -0.92 -0.71
N PRO A 200 17.89 -1.28 0.53
CA PRO A 200 18.72 -2.14 1.35
C PRO A 200 19.04 -3.45 0.62
N ALA A 201 20.21 -4.03 0.90
CA ALA A 201 20.66 -5.24 0.20
C ALA A 201 19.61 -6.37 0.25
N ASN A 202 19.41 -7.04 -0.89
CA ASN A 202 18.47 -8.13 -1.12
C ASN A 202 16.98 -7.75 -1.25
N PHE A 203 16.60 -6.49 -1.06
CA PHE A 203 15.24 -6.02 -1.32
C PHE A 203 15.04 -5.68 -2.79
N THR A 204 13.82 -5.81 -3.31
CA THR A 204 13.49 -5.43 -4.68
C THR A 204 13.32 -3.90 -4.75
N PRO A 205 14.17 -3.15 -5.47
CA PRO A 205 14.02 -1.70 -5.59
C PRO A 205 12.84 -1.34 -6.50
N VAL A 206 12.07 -0.34 -6.10
CA VAL A 206 10.95 0.21 -6.88
C VAL A 206 11.07 1.73 -6.86
N ALA A 207 11.27 2.37 -8.01
CA ALA A 207 11.36 3.84 -8.04
C ALA A 207 9.98 4.47 -7.84
N GLN A 208 9.92 5.47 -6.96
CA GLN A 208 8.73 6.30 -6.78
C GLN A 208 8.73 7.48 -7.75
N ARG A 209 7.52 7.94 -8.13
CA ARG A 209 7.22 9.34 -8.48
C ARG A 209 8.34 10.04 -9.27
N TYR A 210 8.35 9.91 -10.60
CA TYR A 210 8.66 10.92 -11.63
C TYR A 210 8.86 10.19 -12.96
N TYR A 211 8.66 10.90 -14.08
CA TYR A 211 9.20 10.43 -15.37
C TYR A 211 10.71 10.52 -15.30
N TYR A 212 11.34 9.43 -14.89
CA TYR A 212 12.78 9.30 -15.04
C TYR A 212 13.11 9.00 -16.50
N PRO A 213 14.14 9.64 -17.06
CA PRO A 213 14.72 9.17 -18.31
C PRO A 213 15.06 7.68 -18.17
N SER A 214 14.74 6.88 -19.18
CA SER A 214 15.01 5.43 -19.17
C SER A 214 16.47 5.11 -18.84
N ASP A 215 17.41 5.96 -19.28
CA ASP A 215 18.84 5.80 -19.02
C ASP A 215 19.19 5.90 -17.52
N GLU A 216 18.51 6.76 -16.75
CA GLU A 216 18.71 6.87 -15.30
C GLU A 216 18.17 5.66 -14.56
N LEU A 217 17.01 5.12 -14.97
CA LEU A 217 16.46 3.89 -14.40
C LEU A 217 17.37 2.69 -14.67
N LEU A 218 17.87 2.56 -15.91
CA LEU A 218 18.76 1.49 -16.32
C LEU A 218 20.09 1.52 -15.56
N SER A 219 20.70 2.71 -15.42
CA SER A 219 21.95 2.87 -14.67
C SER A 219 21.84 2.53 -13.18
N ASN A 220 20.64 2.66 -12.59
CA ASN A 220 20.36 2.29 -11.19
C ASN A 220 19.74 0.88 -11.06
N ASN A 221 19.69 0.10 -12.16
CA ASN A 221 19.11 -1.25 -12.19
C ASN A 221 17.65 -1.30 -11.68
N VAL A 222 16.88 -0.25 -11.93
CA VAL A 222 15.46 -0.16 -11.56
C VAL A 222 14.61 -0.61 -12.75
N SER A 223 13.87 -1.70 -12.58
CA SER A 223 12.95 -2.24 -13.60
C SER A 223 11.48 -2.16 -13.20
N VAL A 224 11.17 -1.60 -12.01
CA VAL A 224 9.82 -1.52 -11.46
C VAL A 224 9.55 -0.07 -11.04
N LEU A 225 8.42 0.47 -11.49
CA LEU A 225 8.00 1.84 -11.21
C LEU A 225 6.69 1.84 -10.44
N ASN A 226 6.61 2.68 -9.40
CA ASN A 226 5.36 3.00 -8.71
C ASN A 226 4.86 4.37 -9.19
N MET A 227 3.74 4.38 -9.93
CA MET A 227 3.20 5.60 -10.53
C MET A 227 1.68 5.61 -10.61
N MET A 228 1.11 6.82 -10.66
CA MET A 228 -0.32 6.97 -10.86
C MET A 228 -0.72 6.47 -12.24
N PHE A 229 -1.85 5.76 -12.33
CA PHE A 229 -2.36 5.18 -13.56
C PHE A 229 -2.54 6.21 -14.69
N ASN A 230 -2.87 7.46 -14.35
CA ASN A 230 -3.05 8.56 -15.29
C ASN A 230 -1.78 9.35 -15.60
N ALA A 231 -0.63 8.99 -15.02
CA ALA A 231 0.63 9.69 -15.23
C ALA A 231 1.30 9.28 -16.56
N LEU A 232 1.02 8.07 -17.07
CA LEU A 232 1.55 7.59 -18.34
C LEU A 232 0.62 7.90 -19.52
N SER A 233 1.18 8.47 -20.60
CA SER A 233 0.53 8.37 -21.91
C SER A 233 0.67 6.93 -22.42
N SER A 234 -0.24 6.50 -23.29
CA SER A 234 -0.19 5.18 -23.94
C SER A 234 1.13 4.92 -24.66
N ASP A 235 1.77 5.98 -25.16
CA ASP A 235 3.05 5.88 -25.90
C ASP A 235 4.22 5.52 -24.99
N ASN A 236 4.10 5.73 -23.68
CA ASN A 236 5.13 5.46 -22.67
C ASN A 236 5.01 4.07 -22.03
N ILE A 237 4.00 3.26 -22.40
CA ILE A 237 3.72 1.92 -21.84
C ILE A 237 4.27 0.79 -22.75
N GLN A 238 5.19 1.10 -23.68
CA GLN A 238 5.74 0.10 -24.63
C GLN A 238 6.49 -1.06 -23.96
#